data_AF-B4D5A7-F1
#
_entry.id   AF-B4D5A7-F1
#
_cell.length_a   1.000
_cell.length_b   1.000
_cell.length_c   1.000
_cell.angle_alpha   90.00
_cell.angle_beta   90.00
_cell.angle_gamma   90.00
#
_symmetry.space_group_name_H-M   'P 1'
#
loop_
_entity.id
_entity.type
_entity.pdbx_description
1 polymer ?
#
loop_
_entity_poly.entity_id
_entity_poly.type
_entity_poly.pdbx_seq_one_letter_code
_entity_poly.pdbx_strand_id
1 'polypeptide(L)'
;MRRVTNSAGAAVAVPSTNARPSIAHHALIVALFLVAFAGTCGLLHSRLPFPSVPDIAPRFRYFAEHKDEFDTIFIGSSRIRHGIIPQVFDEAAAKNGVPTHSFNLGYSGMWPPESYYYLRQVLALHPKKLRNVFIELMDYRLGQAEGEAPTMRSVYWHDVPHTGMALRLVAESPLSFNEKVGLFATHAHEFVQNMTNPGRGAEWLEQRYFPARKKVDTSWISRRGFDPEPATEWSEAAQEEYRRQIRVFEEASTHEHWRPGFAAALDDILGKVNQTRAKAILVIPPTVRPEEHFTACPRGAFFGFYFDSPSKYPRLYLPELHYDPGHLNEAGAREFTTQLAEHFTTAWMTW
;
A
#
# COMPACT_ATOMS: atom_id res chain seq x y z
N MET A 1 -31.81 -93.68 31.85
CA MET A 1 -30.48 -93.12 31.52
C MET A 1 -30.53 -92.56 30.10
N ARG A 2 -30.72 -91.24 29.95
CA ARG A 2 -30.63 -90.51 28.66
C ARG A 2 -29.34 -89.69 28.69
N ARG A 3 -28.41 -89.97 27.78
CA ARG A 3 -27.15 -89.22 27.63
C ARG A 3 -27.43 -87.98 26.78
N VAL A 4 -27.29 -86.82 27.40
CA VAL A 4 -27.38 -85.50 26.77
C VAL A 4 -26.15 -85.29 25.88
N THR A 5 -26.36 -85.05 24.60
CA THR A 5 -25.31 -84.65 23.64
C THR A 5 -25.10 -83.14 23.73
N ASN A 6 -23.94 -82.71 24.22
CA ASN A 6 -23.50 -81.32 24.18
C ASN A 6 -23.26 -80.90 22.72
N SER A 7 -24.09 -80.01 22.19
CA SER A 7 -23.83 -79.28 20.95
C SER A 7 -22.71 -78.27 21.18
N ALA A 8 -21.56 -78.50 20.56
CA ALA A 8 -20.46 -77.55 20.53
C ALA A 8 -20.91 -76.27 19.79
N GLY A 9 -21.02 -75.16 20.51
CA GLY A 9 -21.25 -73.85 19.92
C GLY A 9 -20.06 -73.44 19.05
N ALA A 10 -20.30 -73.21 17.76
CA ALA A 10 -19.31 -72.64 16.86
C ALA A 10 -18.98 -71.22 17.33
N ALA A 11 -17.74 -71.02 17.78
CA ALA A 11 -17.22 -69.69 18.08
C ALA A 11 -17.17 -68.88 16.78
N VAL A 12 -18.02 -67.87 16.67
CA VAL A 12 -17.99 -66.89 15.58
C VAL A 12 -16.67 -66.11 15.73
N ALA A 13 -15.69 -66.44 14.89
CA ALA A 13 -14.44 -65.69 14.81
C ALA A 13 -14.76 -64.25 14.39
N VAL A 14 -14.70 -63.33 15.36
CA VAL A 14 -14.79 -61.89 15.08
C VAL A 14 -13.55 -61.52 14.25
N PRO A 15 -13.69 -61.07 13.00
CA PRO A 15 -12.52 -60.71 12.20
C PRO A 15 -11.82 -59.52 12.87
N SER A 16 -10.56 -59.72 13.28
CA SER A 16 -9.76 -58.65 13.86
C SER A 16 -9.34 -57.66 12.77
N THR A 17 -10.22 -56.72 12.43
CA THR A 17 -9.93 -55.63 11.50
C THR A 17 -9.13 -54.52 12.19
N ASN A 18 -8.01 -54.89 12.81
CA ASN A 18 -7.02 -53.92 13.32
C ASN A 18 -5.96 -53.65 12.24
N ALA A 19 -6.42 -53.28 11.04
CA ALA A 19 -5.52 -52.74 10.03
C ALA A 19 -5.10 -51.34 10.51
N ARG A 20 -3.88 -51.23 11.02
CA ARG A 20 -3.32 -49.92 11.40
C ARG A 20 -3.34 -49.03 10.15
N PRO A 21 -3.93 -47.83 10.21
CA PRO A 21 -3.93 -46.92 9.07
C PRO A 21 -2.50 -46.65 8.61
N SER A 22 -2.25 -46.80 7.31
CA SER A 22 -0.92 -46.60 6.75
C SER A 22 -0.50 -45.12 6.87
N ILE A 23 0.81 -44.84 6.85
CA ILE A 23 1.33 -43.46 6.80
C ILE A 23 0.72 -42.70 5.61
N ALA A 24 0.53 -43.38 4.48
CA ALA A 24 -0.11 -42.81 3.29
C ALA A 24 -1.55 -42.35 3.54
N HIS A 25 -2.33 -43.09 4.35
CA HIS A 25 -3.69 -42.69 4.70
C HIS A 25 -3.70 -41.38 5.51
N HIS A 26 -2.81 -41.25 6.51
CA HIS A 26 -2.69 -40.02 7.29
C HIS A 26 -2.22 -38.84 6.45
N ALA A 27 -1.21 -39.06 5.59
CA ALA A 27 -0.72 -38.03 4.67
C ALA A 27 -1.84 -37.54 3.73
N LEU A 28 -2.66 -38.44 3.21
CA LEU A 28 -3.81 -38.09 2.39
C LEU A 28 -4.84 -37.26 3.17
N ILE A 29 -5.17 -37.63 4.40
CA ILE A 29 -6.11 -36.86 5.24
C ILE A 29 -5.58 -35.45 5.49
N VAL A 30 -4.30 -35.31 5.83
CA VAL A 30 -3.68 -33.99 6.04
C VAL A 30 -3.72 -33.17 4.75
N ALA A 31 -3.40 -33.77 3.60
CA ALA A 31 -3.46 -33.08 2.31
C ALA A 31 -4.89 -32.61 1.98
N LEU A 32 -5.90 -33.48 2.17
CA LEU A 32 -7.30 -33.11 1.96
C LEU A 32 -7.74 -31.99 2.88
N PHE A 33 -7.35 -32.04 4.16
CA PHE A 33 -7.61 -30.96 5.11
C PHE A 33 -7.00 -29.63 4.64
N LEU A 34 -5.72 -29.63 4.26
CA LEU A 34 -5.03 -28.42 3.79
C LEU A 34 -5.65 -27.83 2.52
N VAL A 35 -6.04 -28.68 1.57
CA VAL A 35 -6.73 -28.25 0.34
C VAL A 35 -8.10 -27.67 0.67
N ALA A 36 -8.89 -28.34 1.51
CA ALA A 36 -10.21 -27.84 1.92
C ALA A 36 -10.11 -26.53 2.70
N PHE A 37 -9.13 -26.42 3.61
CA PHE A 37 -8.84 -25.22 4.37
C PHE A 37 -8.44 -24.07 3.45
N ALA A 38 -7.46 -24.27 2.57
CA ALA A 38 -7.02 -23.26 1.60
C ALA A 38 -8.15 -22.84 0.66
N GLY A 39 -8.95 -23.79 0.17
CA GLY A 39 -10.11 -23.51 -0.67
C GLY A 39 -11.18 -22.69 0.05
N THR A 40 -11.44 -22.99 1.32
CA THR A 40 -12.38 -22.24 2.16
C THR A 40 -11.88 -20.82 2.43
N CYS A 41 -10.61 -20.68 2.83
CA CYS A 41 -9.96 -19.40 3.04
C CYS A 41 -9.97 -18.54 1.77
N GLY A 42 -9.62 -19.11 0.60
CA GLY A 42 -9.65 -18.41 -0.67
C GLY A 42 -11.05 -17.95 -1.07
N LEU A 43 -12.07 -18.80 -0.88
CA LEU A 43 -13.45 -18.45 -1.14
C LEU A 43 -13.91 -17.29 -0.24
N LEU A 44 -13.62 -17.35 1.07
CA LEU A 44 -13.93 -16.28 2.01
C LEU A 44 -13.23 -14.98 1.61
N HIS A 45 -11.91 -15.05 1.35
CA HIS A 45 -11.11 -13.89 0.97
C HIS A 45 -11.69 -13.18 -0.26
N SER A 46 -12.13 -13.94 -1.28
CA SER A 46 -12.73 -13.38 -2.50
C SER A 46 -14.08 -12.67 -2.31
N ARG A 47 -14.75 -12.87 -1.17
CA ARG A 47 -16.08 -12.33 -0.86
C ARG A 47 -16.07 -11.29 0.25
N LEU A 48 -14.99 -11.22 1.02
CA LEU A 48 -14.86 -10.25 2.10
C LEU A 48 -14.65 -8.84 1.52
N PRO A 49 -15.24 -7.80 2.14
CA PRO A 49 -14.99 -6.44 1.72
C PRO A 49 -13.55 -6.02 2.03
N PHE A 50 -13.13 -4.87 1.51
CA PHE A 50 -11.85 -4.27 1.88
C PHE A 50 -11.66 -4.23 3.41
N PRO A 51 -10.49 -4.61 3.95
CA PRO A 51 -10.29 -4.70 5.40
C PRO A 51 -10.48 -3.38 6.17
N SER A 52 -10.94 -3.45 7.41
CA SER A 52 -11.17 -2.29 8.30
C SER A 52 -9.88 -1.73 8.88
N VAL A 53 -8.94 -1.40 8.02
CA VAL A 53 -7.72 -0.71 8.43
C VAL A 53 -8.11 0.71 8.87
N PRO A 54 -7.79 1.12 10.12
CA PRO A 54 -8.08 2.47 10.59
C PRO A 54 -7.61 3.53 9.60
N ASP A 55 -8.47 4.52 9.37
CA ASP A 55 -8.32 5.67 8.46
C ASP A 55 -8.10 5.37 6.95
N ILE A 56 -7.56 4.22 6.56
CA ILE A 56 -7.48 3.78 5.15
C ILE A 56 -8.86 3.31 4.68
N ALA A 57 -9.54 2.45 5.45
CA ALA A 57 -10.82 1.87 5.05
C ALA A 57 -11.94 2.91 4.84
N PRO A 58 -12.08 3.99 5.66
CA PRO A 58 -13.03 5.07 5.38
C PRO A 58 -12.75 5.78 4.05
N ARG A 59 -11.49 6.08 3.73
CA ARG A 59 -11.09 6.72 2.45
C ARG A 59 -11.36 5.82 1.26
N PHE A 60 -10.98 4.55 1.35
CA PHE A 60 -11.25 3.56 0.31
C PHE A 60 -12.75 3.43 0.03
N ARG A 61 -13.58 3.32 1.07
CA ARG A 61 -15.04 3.20 0.93
C ARG A 61 -15.66 4.45 0.30
N TYR A 62 -15.28 5.63 0.77
CA TYR A 62 -15.74 6.88 0.17
C TYR A 62 -15.34 6.95 -1.31
N PHE A 63 -14.08 6.66 -1.65
CA PHE A 63 -13.69 6.61 -3.05
C PHE A 63 -14.48 5.56 -3.82
N ALA A 64 -14.71 4.35 -3.29
CA ALA A 64 -15.48 3.33 -3.97
C ALA A 64 -16.93 3.75 -4.28
N GLU A 65 -17.57 4.48 -3.36
CA GLU A 65 -18.91 5.05 -3.53
C GLU A 65 -18.93 6.18 -4.58
N HIS A 66 -17.84 6.96 -4.67
CA HIS A 66 -17.72 8.16 -5.53
C HIS A 66 -16.75 7.97 -6.73
N LYS A 67 -16.34 6.74 -7.04
CA LYS A 67 -15.20 6.43 -7.94
C LYS A 67 -15.40 6.94 -9.38
N ASP A 68 -16.64 7.13 -9.80
CA ASP A 68 -17.01 7.59 -11.14
C ASP A 68 -17.15 9.14 -11.19
N GLU A 69 -16.88 9.84 -10.10
CA GLU A 69 -16.80 11.30 -10.05
C GLU A 69 -15.42 11.80 -10.40
N PHE A 70 -14.37 11.05 -10.05
CA PHE A 70 -12.98 11.48 -10.20
C PHE A 70 -12.35 10.93 -11.49
N ASP A 71 -11.60 11.78 -12.18
CA ASP A 71 -10.78 11.37 -13.33
C ASP A 71 -9.29 11.33 -12.99
N THR A 72 -8.90 11.83 -11.82
CA THR A 72 -7.51 11.97 -11.40
C THR A 72 -7.39 11.53 -9.95
N ILE A 73 -6.40 10.69 -9.63
CA ILE A 73 -6.14 10.28 -8.24
C ILE A 73 -4.65 10.43 -7.90
N PHE A 74 -4.37 10.67 -6.62
CA PHE A 74 -3.02 10.71 -6.07
C PHE A 74 -2.82 9.58 -5.04
N ILE A 75 -1.81 8.74 -5.22
CA ILE A 75 -1.46 7.62 -4.34
C ILE A 75 -0.09 7.85 -3.75
N GLY A 76 0.04 7.72 -2.43
CA GLY A 76 1.33 7.80 -1.77
C GLY A 76 1.25 7.87 -0.26
N SER A 77 2.36 8.22 0.35
CA SER A 77 2.60 8.39 1.78
C SER A 77 1.94 9.65 2.35
N SER A 78 2.36 10.03 3.56
CA SER A 78 2.04 11.32 4.19
C SER A 78 2.41 12.52 3.30
N ARG A 79 3.46 12.41 2.47
CA ARG A 79 3.85 13.51 1.58
C ARG A 79 2.81 13.80 0.51
N ILE A 80 2.12 12.79 -0.01
CA ILE A 80 0.97 13.02 -0.88
C ILE A 80 -0.24 13.46 -0.06
N ARG A 81 -0.55 12.78 1.05
CA ARG A 81 -1.69 13.10 1.93
C ARG A 81 -1.74 14.58 2.33
N HIS A 82 -0.58 15.13 2.71
CA HIS A 82 -0.42 16.49 3.22
C HIS A 82 0.19 17.46 2.20
N GLY A 83 0.70 16.97 1.07
CA GLY A 83 1.36 17.82 0.07
C GLY A 83 0.47 18.21 -1.11
N ILE A 84 -0.54 17.40 -1.46
CA ILE A 84 -1.38 17.66 -2.65
C ILE A 84 -2.78 18.09 -2.25
N ILE A 85 -3.19 19.26 -2.72
CA ILE A 85 -4.52 19.84 -2.53
C ILE A 85 -5.34 19.68 -3.83
N PRO A 86 -6.24 18.68 -3.95
CA PRO A 86 -6.96 18.41 -5.20
C PRO A 86 -7.65 19.63 -5.81
N GLN A 87 -8.22 20.52 -4.99
CA GLN A 87 -8.85 21.76 -5.47
C GLN A 87 -7.86 22.71 -6.14
N VAL A 88 -6.68 22.90 -5.57
CA VAL A 88 -5.64 23.75 -6.16
C VAL A 88 -5.15 23.14 -7.47
N PHE A 89 -4.97 21.81 -7.50
CA PHE A 89 -4.55 21.10 -8.71
C PHE A 89 -5.56 21.29 -9.85
N ASP A 90 -6.84 21.01 -9.58
CA ASP A 90 -7.91 21.10 -10.58
C ASP A 90 -8.10 22.53 -11.09
N GLU A 91 -8.08 23.52 -10.20
CA GLU A 91 -8.19 24.94 -10.57
C GLU A 91 -7.02 25.38 -11.46
N ALA A 92 -5.79 25.00 -11.11
CA ALA A 92 -4.60 25.32 -11.89
C ALA A 92 -4.58 24.58 -13.24
N ALA A 93 -4.98 23.31 -13.27
CA ALA A 93 -5.05 22.53 -14.50
C ALA A 93 -6.15 23.05 -15.45
N ALA A 94 -7.32 23.40 -14.92
CA ALA A 94 -8.42 23.99 -15.69
C ALA A 94 -8.06 25.35 -16.31
N LYS A 95 -7.35 26.22 -15.56
CA LYS A 95 -6.83 27.50 -16.09
C LYS A 95 -5.90 27.31 -17.29
N ASN A 96 -5.21 26.18 -17.35
CA ASN A 96 -4.32 25.78 -18.45
C ASN A 96 -5.00 24.83 -19.46
N GLY A 97 -6.34 24.80 -19.52
CA GLY A 97 -7.07 24.06 -20.56
C GLY A 97 -7.09 22.53 -20.39
N VAL A 98 -6.64 22.01 -19.26
CA VAL A 98 -6.67 20.56 -18.92
C VAL A 98 -7.53 20.37 -17.67
N PRO A 99 -8.87 20.51 -17.75
CA PRO A 99 -9.72 20.35 -16.57
C PRO A 99 -9.64 18.92 -16.03
N THR A 100 -9.52 18.81 -14.71
CA THR A 100 -9.50 17.55 -13.96
C THR A 100 -10.50 17.61 -12.81
N HIS A 101 -10.89 16.44 -12.31
CA HIS A 101 -11.60 16.31 -11.05
C HIS A 101 -10.88 15.27 -10.20
N SER A 102 -10.08 15.75 -9.25
CA SER A 102 -9.09 14.93 -8.55
C SER A 102 -9.47 14.55 -7.12
N PHE A 103 -8.89 13.45 -6.63
CA PHE A 103 -9.03 12.97 -5.26
C PHE A 103 -7.69 12.46 -4.70
N ASN A 104 -7.38 12.82 -3.46
CA ASN A 104 -6.15 12.44 -2.78
C ASN A 104 -6.35 11.17 -1.94
N LEU A 105 -5.76 10.06 -2.39
CA LEU A 105 -5.75 8.75 -1.74
C LEU A 105 -4.46 8.50 -0.95
N GLY A 106 -3.65 9.54 -0.71
CA GLY A 106 -2.46 9.47 0.11
C GLY A 106 -2.77 9.10 1.57
N TYR A 107 -1.87 8.36 2.20
CA TYR A 107 -2.00 7.95 3.59
C TYR A 107 -0.66 7.88 4.32
N SER A 108 -0.64 8.25 5.60
CA SER A 108 0.60 8.41 6.35
C SER A 108 1.38 7.10 6.46
N GLY A 109 2.66 7.12 6.13
CA GLY A 109 3.52 5.92 6.18
C GLY A 109 3.16 4.83 5.17
N MET A 110 2.44 5.15 4.09
CA MET A 110 2.12 4.19 3.03
C MET A 110 3.26 4.12 2.00
N TRP A 111 4.14 3.13 2.15
CA TRP A 111 5.28 2.86 1.26
C TRP A 111 4.98 1.66 0.36
N PRO A 112 5.62 1.48 -0.81
CA PRO A 112 5.59 0.19 -1.50
C PRO A 112 6.18 -0.89 -0.57
N PRO A 113 5.61 -2.10 -0.44
CA PRO A 113 4.53 -2.68 -1.25
C PRO A 113 3.10 -2.23 -0.93
N GLU A 114 2.82 -1.70 0.26
CA GLU A 114 1.47 -1.31 0.70
C GLU A 114 0.80 -0.33 -0.28
N SER A 115 1.51 0.70 -0.75
CA SER A 115 0.95 1.70 -1.69
C SER A 115 0.54 1.07 -3.03
N TYR A 116 1.26 0.04 -3.50
CA TYR A 116 0.96 -0.66 -4.75
C TYR A 116 -0.22 -1.61 -4.58
N TYR A 117 -0.31 -2.26 -3.41
CA TYR A 117 -1.50 -3.04 -3.04
C TYR A 117 -2.73 -2.14 -3.03
N TYR A 118 -2.64 -1.00 -2.36
CA TYR A 118 -3.74 -0.06 -2.26
C TYR A 118 -4.19 0.46 -3.63
N LEU A 119 -3.26 0.82 -4.51
CA LEU A 119 -3.58 1.20 -5.89
C LEU A 119 -4.26 0.07 -6.66
N ARG A 120 -3.83 -1.19 -6.52
CA ARG A 120 -4.51 -2.33 -7.16
C ARG A 120 -5.95 -2.48 -6.68
N GLN A 121 -6.20 -2.32 -5.38
CA GLN A 121 -7.57 -2.34 -4.84
C GLN A 121 -8.41 -1.21 -5.44
N VAL A 122 -7.84 -0.01 -5.59
CA VAL A 122 -8.52 1.14 -6.21
C VAL A 122 -8.84 0.87 -7.69
N LEU A 123 -7.89 0.32 -8.46
CA LEU A 123 -8.10 -0.01 -9.87
C LEU A 123 -9.12 -1.14 -10.07
N ALA A 124 -9.18 -2.10 -9.14
CA ALA A 124 -10.15 -3.20 -9.16
C ALA A 124 -11.61 -2.72 -9.00
N LEU A 125 -11.83 -1.48 -8.54
CA LEU A 125 -13.16 -0.87 -8.52
C LEU A 125 -13.65 -0.44 -9.91
N HIS A 126 -12.79 -0.49 -10.92
CA HIS A 126 -13.06 -0.08 -12.31
C HIS A 126 -13.72 1.32 -12.39
N PRO A 127 -13.05 2.39 -11.90
CA PRO A 127 -13.56 3.76 -12.02
C PRO A 127 -13.68 4.16 -13.50
N LYS A 128 -14.90 4.53 -13.93
CA LYS A 128 -15.23 4.72 -15.35
C LYS A 128 -14.59 5.97 -15.96
N LYS A 129 -14.33 6.98 -15.14
CA LYS A 129 -13.78 8.27 -15.57
C LYS A 129 -12.29 8.43 -15.35
N LEU A 130 -11.63 7.46 -14.69
CA LEU A 130 -10.21 7.57 -14.34
C LEU A 130 -9.34 7.71 -15.60
N ARG A 131 -8.55 8.78 -15.64
CA ARG A 131 -7.64 9.18 -16.72
C ARG A 131 -6.21 9.35 -16.26
N ASN A 132 -5.99 9.79 -15.02
CA ASN A 132 -4.65 10.07 -14.49
C ASN A 132 -4.47 9.42 -13.12
N VAL A 133 -3.36 8.70 -12.94
CA VAL A 133 -2.96 8.14 -11.65
C VAL A 133 -1.58 8.68 -11.32
N PHE A 134 -1.51 9.59 -10.36
CA PHE A 134 -0.27 10.07 -9.80
C PHE A 134 0.20 9.13 -8.70
N ILE A 135 1.39 8.57 -8.85
CA ILE A 135 1.99 7.59 -7.94
C ILE A 135 3.25 8.22 -7.35
N GLU A 136 3.29 8.31 -6.02
CA GLU A 136 4.51 8.74 -5.34
C GLU A 136 5.63 7.73 -5.56
N LEU A 137 6.74 8.22 -6.09
CA LEU A 137 7.93 7.44 -6.34
C LEU A 137 8.84 7.52 -5.12
N MET A 138 8.87 6.44 -4.34
CA MET A 138 9.69 6.30 -3.13
C MET A 138 10.16 4.86 -3.01
N ASP A 139 11.34 4.63 -2.46
CA ASP A 139 11.84 3.28 -2.22
C ASP A 139 11.21 2.66 -0.96
N TYR A 140 11.30 1.33 -0.85
CA TYR A 140 10.85 0.58 0.32
C TYR A 140 11.70 0.86 1.55
N ARG A 141 11.03 1.25 2.63
CA ARG A 141 11.63 1.48 3.94
C ARG A 141 11.65 0.20 4.79
N LEU A 142 12.79 -0.46 4.76
CA LEU A 142 13.08 -1.62 5.61
C LEU A 142 13.17 -1.23 7.08
N GLY A 143 12.66 -2.07 7.97
CA GLY A 143 12.89 -2.02 9.41
C GLY A 143 12.07 -1.00 10.23
N GLN A 144 11.36 -0.07 9.60
CA GLN A 144 10.65 0.99 10.37
C GLN A 144 9.31 0.51 10.98
N ALA A 145 8.70 -0.55 10.43
CA ALA A 145 7.43 -1.10 10.92
C ALA A 145 7.50 -2.61 11.27
N GLU A 146 8.61 -3.28 10.93
CA GLU A 146 8.68 -4.75 10.91
C GLU A 146 9.12 -5.38 12.24
N GLY A 147 9.48 -4.54 13.23
CA GLY A 147 9.84 -4.96 14.59
C GLY A 147 8.70 -4.89 15.61
N GLU A 148 7.54 -4.38 15.21
CA GLU A 148 6.35 -4.26 16.08
C GLU A 148 5.45 -5.50 15.93
N ALA A 149 4.56 -5.73 16.90
CA ALA A 149 3.57 -6.78 16.79
C ALA A 149 2.69 -6.55 15.54
N PRO A 150 2.33 -7.59 14.77
CA PRO A 150 1.51 -7.44 13.58
C PRO A 150 0.25 -6.64 13.87
N THR A 151 0.01 -5.62 13.05
CA THR A 151 -1.20 -4.80 13.12
C THR A 151 -2.12 -5.15 11.97
N MET A 152 -3.40 -4.80 12.06
CA MET A 152 -4.31 -4.95 10.89
C MET A 152 -3.77 -4.25 9.64
N ARG A 153 -3.03 -3.15 9.83
CA ARG A 153 -2.38 -2.42 8.74
C ARG A 153 -1.17 -3.16 8.19
N SER A 154 -0.40 -3.87 9.00
CA SER A 154 0.68 -4.66 8.44
C SER A 154 0.13 -5.87 7.70
N VAL A 155 -0.89 -6.56 8.22
CA VAL A 155 -1.44 -7.78 7.60
C VAL A 155 -2.18 -7.57 6.28
N TYR A 156 -2.99 -6.49 6.14
CA TYR A 156 -4.00 -6.43 5.06
C TYR A 156 -3.45 -6.40 3.63
N TRP A 157 -2.19 -6.00 3.44
CA TRP A 157 -1.57 -5.90 2.12
C TRP A 157 -0.71 -7.12 1.76
N HIS A 158 -0.53 -8.10 2.66
CA HIS A 158 0.23 -9.33 2.39
C HIS A 158 -0.58 -10.36 1.61
N ASP A 159 -0.88 -10.04 0.36
CA ASP A 159 -1.28 -11.04 -0.63
C ASP A 159 -0.03 -11.66 -1.30
N VAL A 160 -0.24 -12.62 -2.20
CA VAL A 160 0.86 -13.30 -2.91
C VAL A 160 1.80 -12.33 -3.63
N PRO A 161 1.34 -11.41 -4.50
CA PRO A 161 2.24 -10.52 -5.22
C PRO A 161 3.01 -9.56 -4.29
N HIS A 162 2.36 -8.98 -3.27
CA HIS A 162 3.01 -7.97 -2.43
C HIS A 162 3.90 -8.59 -1.36
N THR A 163 3.56 -9.77 -0.83
CA THR A 163 4.51 -10.54 -0.01
C THR A 163 5.72 -10.96 -0.83
N GLY A 164 5.53 -11.45 -2.07
CA GLY A 164 6.65 -11.77 -2.97
C GLY A 164 7.55 -10.57 -3.24
N MET A 165 6.95 -9.39 -3.44
CA MET A 165 7.67 -8.11 -3.57
C MET A 165 8.46 -7.79 -2.31
N ALA A 166 7.84 -7.84 -1.12
CA ALA A 166 8.50 -7.56 0.15
C ALA A 166 9.71 -8.48 0.37
N LEU A 167 9.53 -9.79 0.18
CA LEU A 167 10.60 -10.78 0.30
C LEU A 167 11.75 -10.50 -0.68
N ARG A 168 11.46 -10.10 -1.91
CA ARG A 168 12.51 -9.73 -2.87
C ARG A 168 13.29 -8.49 -2.42
N LEU A 169 12.60 -7.46 -1.95
CA LEU A 169 13.23 -6.23 -1.48
C LEU A 169 14.07 -6.45 -0.21
N VAL A 170 13.61 -7.33 0.70
CA VAL A 170 14.39 -7.77 1.86
C VAL A 170 15.64 -8.55 1.41
N ALA A 171 15.52 -9.44 0.41
CA ALA A 171 16.66 -10.20 -0.10
C ALA A 171 17.75 -9.28 -0.68
N GLU A 172 17.35 -8.24 -1.41
CA GLU A 172 18.21 -7.23 -2.05
C GLU A 172 18.75 -6.17 -1.07
N SER A 173 18.27 -6.14 0.17
CA SER A 173 18.69 -5.15 1.17
C SER A 173 20.14 -5.34 1.66
N PRO A 174 20.77 -4.28 2.21
CA PRO A 174 22.09 -4.36 2.84
C PRO A 174 22.05 -4.97 4.26
N LEU A 175 20.89 -5.45 4.74
CA LEU A 175 20.73 -6.01 6.08
C LEU A 175 21.56 -7.28 6.29
N SER A 176 21.88 -7.58 7.55
CA SER A 176 22.54 -8.82 7.92
C SER A 176 21.65 -10.05 7.67
N PHE A 177 22.25 -11.23 7.57
CA PHE A 177 21.50 -12.48 7.33
C PHE A 177 20.42 -12.73 8.38
N ASN A 178 20.72 -12.47 9.66
CA ASN A 178 19.77 -12.68 10.76
C ASN A 178 18.57 -11.73 10.68
N GLU A 179 18.82 -10.46 10.35
CA GLU A 179 17.75 -9.48 10.10
C GLU A 179 16.88 -9.91 8.93
N LYS A 180 17.48 -10.35 7.81
CA LYS A 180 16.72 -10.86 6.65
C LYS A 180 15.84 -12.05 7.01
N VAL A 181 16.36 -13.03 7.76
CA VAL A 181 15.58 -14.18 8.23
C VAL A 181 14.41 -13.74 9.11
N GLY A 182 14.64 -12.79 10.02
CA GLY A 182 13.59 -12.18 10.83
C GLY A 182 12.48 -11.55 9.98
N LEU A 183 12.86 -10.71 9.02
CA LEU A 183 11.91 -10.04 8.12
C LEU A 183 11.16 -11.03 7.21
N PHE A 184 11.83 -12.06 6.70
CA PHE A 184 11.17 -13.13 5.94
C PHE A 184 10.13 -13.86 6.78
N ALA A 185 10.45 -14.17 8.05
CA ALA A 185 9.51 -14.81 8.96
C ALA A 185 8.31 -13.88 9.27
N THR A 186 8.56 -12.58 9.50
CA THR A 186 7.50 -11.58 9.71
C THR A 186 6.56 -11.52 8.50
N HIS A 187 7.07 -11.34 7.29
CA HIS A 187 6.21 -11.27 6.10
C HIS A 187 5.50 -12.59 5.79
N ALA A 188 6.13 -13.75 6.03
CA ALA A 188 5.48 -15.04 5.89
C ALA A 188 4.34 -15.22 6.91
N HIS A 189 4.54 -14.75 8.15
CA HIS A 189 3.52 -14.77 9.18
C HIS A 189 2.33 -13.87 8.83
N GLU A 190 2.58 -12.63 8.41
CA GLU A 190 1.55 -11.68 7.98
C GLU A 190 0.78 -12.18 6.76
N PHE A 191 1.47 -12.80 5.80
CA PHE A 191 0.84 -13.47 4.66
C PHE A 191 -0.10 -14.60 5.11
N VAL A 192 0.35 -15.48 6.02
CA VAL A 192 -0.51 -16.56 6.54
C VAL A 192 -1.72 -15.97 7.28
N GLN A 193 -1.54 -14.91 8.07
CA GLN A 193 -2.65 -14.22 8.73
C GLN A 193 -3.63 -13.66 7.69
N ASN A 194 -3.16 -12.93 6.68
CA ASN A 194 -4.03 -12.37 5.65
C ASN A 194 -4.81 -13.45 4.89
N MET A 195 -4.12 -14.52 4.47
CA MET A 195 -4.72 -15.62 3.70
C MET A 195 -5.71 -16.45 4.53
N THR A 196 -5.45 -16.64 5.82
CA THR A 196 -6.35 -17.42 6.70
C THR A 196 -7.54 -16.62 7.22
N ASN A 197 -7.53 -15.29 7.06
CA ASN A 197 -8.62 -14.39 7.43
C ASN A 197 -9.09 -14.52 8.91
N PRO A 198 -8.19 -14.67 9.91
CA PRO A 198 -8.60 -14.82 11.29
C PRO A 198 -9.33 -13.55 11.75
N GLY A 199 -10.50 -13.71 12.37
CA GLY A 199 -11.29 -12.59 12.89
C GLY A 199 -12.04 -11.75 11.84
N ARG A 200 -11.74 -11.87 10.55
CA ARG A 200 -12.37 -11.09 9.45
C ARG A 200 -13.89 -11.23 9.40
N GLY A 201 -14.40 -12.42 9.71
CA GLY A 201 -15.84 -12.68 9.79
C GLY A 201 -16.50 -11.96 10.97
N ALA A 202 -15.84 -11.94 12.13
CA ALA A 202 -16.31 -11.21 13.30
C ALA A 202 -16.28 -9.70 13.07
N GLU A 203 -15.20 -9.19 12.49
CA GLU A 203 -15.05 -7.80 12.06
C GLU A 203 -16.18 -7.39 11.09
N TRP A 204 -16.47 -8.22 10.08
CA TRP A 204 -17.57 -7.96 9.15
C TRP A 204 -18.94 -7.91 9.84
N LEU A 205 -19.22 -8.86 10.75
CA LEU A 205 -20.46 -8.87 11.53
C LEU A 205 -20.57 -7.64 12.44
N GLU A 206 -19.47 -7.27 13.10
CA GLU A 206 -19.40 -6.08 13.94
C GLU A 206 -19.68 -4.81 13.13
N GLN A 207 -19.05 -4.63 11.97
CA GLN A 207 -19.34 -3.49 11.10
C GLN A 207 -20.78 -3.46 10.61
N ARG A 208 -21.35 -4.63 10.26
CA ARG A 208 -22.67 -4.73 9.65
C ARG A 208 -23.81 -4.53 10.64
N TYR A 209 -23.65 -5.00 11.88
CA TYR A 209 -24.72 -5.06 12.87
C TYR A 209 -24.45 -4.22 14.13
N PHE A 210 -23.18 -3.89 14.41
CA PHE A 210 -22.76 -3.12 15.59
C PHE A 210 -21.79 -1.99 15.21
N PRO A 211 -22.13 -1.13 14.24
CA PRO A 211 -21.21 -0.11 13.77
C PRO A 211 -20.76 0.79 14.94
N ALA A 212 -19.45 0.86 15.16
CA ALA A 212 -18.86 1.62 16.24
C ALA A 212 -19.35 3.09 16.17
N ARG A 213 -19.80 3.63 17.30
CA ARG A 213 -20.26 5.03 17.41
C ARG A 213 -19.13 6.06 17.42
N LYS A 214 -17.87 5.62 17.26
CA LYS A 214 -16.72 6.52 17.31
C LYS A 214 -16.83 7.50 16.13
N LYS A 215 -16.86 8.80 16.42
CA LYS A 215 -16.82 9.84 15.38
C LYS A 215 -15.52 9.66 14.61
N VAL A 216 -15.64 9.22 13.35
CA VAL A 216 -14.54 9.20 12.41
C VAL A 216 -14.38 10.63 11.89
N ASP A 217 -13.17 11.17 11.93
CA ASP A 217 -12.91 12.44 11.28
C ASP A 217 -13.14 12.28 9.78
N THR A 218 -14.06 13.10 9.26
CA THR A 218 -14.50 13.14 7.86
C THR A 218 -14.23 14.50 7.24
N SER A 219 -13.46 15.37 7.92
CA SER A 219 -13.07 16.69 7.41
C SER A 219 -12.31 16.60 6.08
N TRP A 220 -11.60 15.50 5.84
CA TRP A 220 -10.93 15.21 4.58
C TRP A 220 -11.89 15.02 3.40
N ILE A 221 -13.16 14.64 3.63
CA ILE A 221 -14.14 14.46 2.54
C ILE A 221 -14.38 15.77 1.79
N SER A 222 -14.65 16.87 2.52
CA SER A 222 -14.86 18.18 1.90
C SER A 222 -13.60 18.75 1.26
N ARG A 223 -12.42 18.24 1.65
CA ARG A 223 -11.11 18.58 1.08
C ARG A 223 -10.62 17.55 0.04
N ARG A 224 -11.50 16.63 -0.38
CA ARG A 224 -11.22 15.58 -1.38
C ARG A 224 -9.98 14.73 -1.06
N GLY A 225 -9.82 14.41 0.22
CA GLY A 225 -8.74 13.59 0.76
C GLY A 225 -7.51 14.35 1.22
N PHE A 226 -7.44 15.68 1.04
CA PHE A 226 -6.34 16.49 1.57
C PHE A 226 -6.49 16.71 3.09
N ASP A 227 -5.40 16.43 3.81
CA ASP A 227 -5.30 16.69 5.26
C ASP A 227 -4.20 17.72 5.50
N PRO A 228 -4.51 18.95 5.90
CA PRO A 228 -3.49 19.94 6.19
C PRO A 228 -2.75 19.59 7.47
N GLU A 229 -1.44 19.74 7.44
CA GLU A 229 -0.64 19.87 8.64
C GLU A 229 -0.58 21.36 9.05
N PRO A 230 -0.80 21.68 10.33
CA PRO A 230 -0.73 23.06 10.80
C PRO A 230 0.69 23.59 10.61
N ALA A 231 0.84 24.88 10.29
CA ALA A 231 2.17 25.49 10.35
C ALA A 231 2.69 25.45 11.79
N THR A 232 3.95 25.06 11.96
CA THR A 232 4.64 25.13 13.26
C THR A 232 5.83 26.05 13.11
N GLU A 233 5.99 26.98 14.05
CA GLU A 233 7.17 27.83 14.09
C GLU A 233 8.39 26.99 14.47
N TRP A 234 9.37 26.92 13.57
CA TRP A 234 10.61 26.21 13.82
C TRP A 234 11.57 27.09 14.62
N SER A 235 12.23 26.48 15.60
CA SER A 235 13.37 27.10 16.27
C SER A 235 14.51 27.35 15.27
N GLU A 236 15.38 28.32 15.57
CA GLU A 236 16.56 28.60 14.74
C GLU A 236 17.42 27.35 14.53
N ALA A 237 17.55 26.50 15.57
CA ALA A 237 18.28 25.25 15.50
C ALA A 237 17.63 24.25 14.53
N ALA A 238 16.30 24.13 14.53
CA ALA A 238 15.58 23.27 13.59
C ALA A 238 15.71 23.76 12.14
N GLN A 239 15.66 25.08 11.93
CA GLN A 239 15.89 25.68 10.61
C GLN A 239 17.32 25.41 10.11
N GLU A 240 18.33 25.56 10.98
CA GLU A 240 19.72 25.31 10.57
C GLU A 240 19.98 23.83 10.28
N GLU A 241 19.40 22.93 11.09
CA GLU A 241 19.46 21.50 10.83
C GLU A 241 18.81 21.13 9.49
N TYR A 242 17.66 21.74 9.16
CA TYR A 242 17.03 21.54 7.86
C TYR A 242 17.88 22.07 6.70
N ARG A 243 18.47 23.27 6.83
CA ARG A 243 19.42 23.79 5.84
C ARG A 243 20.64 22.88 5.68
N ARG A 244 21.12 22.26 6.75
CA ARG A 244 22.19 21.26 6.70
C ARG A 244 21.74 20.02 5.93
N GLN A 245 20.52 19.53 6.14
CA GLN A 245 19.97 18.40 5.39
C GLN A 245 19.83 18.72 3.90
N ILE A 246 19.40 19.93 3.54
CA ILE A 246 19.36 20.40 2.14
C ILE A 246 20.76 20.34 1.52
N ARG A 247 21.78 20.89 2.18
CA ARG A 247 23.17 20.85 1.67
C ARG A 247 23.67 19.42 1.45
N VAL A 248 23.45 18.54 2.44
CA VAL A 248 23.81 17.12 2.32
C VAL A 248 23.08 16.44 1.18
N PHE A 249 21.80 16.77 0.96
CA PHE A 249 21.02 16.24 -0.15
C PHE A 249 21.53 16.73 -1.51
N GLU A 250 21.87 18.01 -1.65
CA GLU A 250 22.43 18.58 -2.89
C GLU A 250 23.80 17.98 -3.23
N GLU A 251 24.59 17.63 -2.22
CA GLU A 251 25.88 16.93 -2.37
C GLU A 251 25.71 15.42 -2.63
N ALA A 252 24.52 14.86 -2.37
CA ALA A 252 24.28 13.44 -2.55
C ALA A 252 24.24 13.07 -4.04
N SER A 253 24.84 11.93 -4.37
CA SER A 253 24.78 11.39 -5.73
C SER A 253 23.34 11.06 -6.12
N THR A 254 23.00 11.35 -7.37
CA THR A 254 21.73 10.94 -7.94
C THR A 254 21.74 9.43 -8.18
N HIS A 255 20.59 8.81 -7.95
CA HIS A 255 20.40 7.39 -8.18
C HIS A 255 19.89 7.18 -9.60
N GLU A 256 20.78 6.79 -10.50
CA GLU A 256 20.40 6.38 -11.87
C GLU A 256 19.82 4.96 -11.91
N HIS A 257 20.18 4.13 -10.93
CA HIS A 257 19.86 2.70 -10.92
C HIS A 257 18.94 2.34 -9.76
N TRP A 258 17.81 1.76 -10.12
CA TRP A 258 16.84 1.19 -9.20
C TRP A 258 17.30 -0.19 -8.72
N ARG A 259 17.00 -0.54 -7.47
CA ARG A 259 17.12 -1.93 -7.02
C ARG A 259 16.27 -2.82 -7.94
N PRO A 260 16.79 -3.96 -8.46
CA PRO A 260 16.07 -4.76 -9.46
C PRO A 260 14.66 -5.19 -9.03
N GLY A 261 14.45 -5.47 -7.75
CA GLY A 261 13.15 -5.82 -7.18
C GLY A 261 12.20 -4.64 -7.12
N PHE A 262 12.71 -3.45 -6.80
CA PHE A 262 11.91 -2.23 -6.85
C PHE A 262 11.51 -1.88 -8.29
N ALA A 263 12.46 -1.94 -9.24
CA ALA A 263 12.17 -1.74 -10.66
C ALA A 263 11.10 -2.70 -11.18
N ALA A 264 11.22 -3.99 -10.87
CA ALA A 264 10.24 -4.99 -11.29
C ALA A 264 8.85 -4.75 -10.70
N ALA A 265 8.76 -4.31 -9.44
CA ALA A 265 7.49 -3.96 -8.83
C ALA A 265 6.88 -2.70 -9.41
N LEU A 266 7.72 -1.70 -9.73
CA LEU A 266 7.30 -0.48 -10.40
C LEU A 266 6.77 -0.77 -11.81
N ASP A 267 7.48 -1.57 -12.59
CA ASP A 267 7.03 -2.02 -13.92
C ASP A 267 5.68 -2.75 -13.86
N ASP A 268 5.50 -3.61 -12.85
CA ASP A 268 4.27 -4.35 -12.64
C ASP A 268 3.08 -3.44 -12.29
N ILE A 269 3.24 -2.47 -11.36
CA ILE A 269 2.15 -1.55 -11.02
C ILE A 269 1.85 -0.56 -12.16
N LEU A 270 2.87 -0.08 -12.88
CA LEU A 270 2.70 0.73 -14.09
C LEU A 270 1.94 -0.06 -15.17
N GLY A 271 2.28 -1.34 -15.35
CA GLY A 271 1.56 -2.26 -16.22
C GLY A 271 0.08 -2.40 -15.85
N LYS A 272 -0.26 -2.44 -14.55
CA LYS A 272 -1.65 -2.46 -14.08
C LYS A 272 -2.41 -1.18 -14.39
N VAL A 273 -1.79 -0.03 -14.23
CA VAL A 273 -2.41 1.25 -14.63
C VAL A 273 -2.61 1.30 -16.15
N ASN A 274 -1.61 0.89 -16.93
CA ASN A 274 -1.66 0.88 -18.40
C ASN A 274 -2.64 -0.14 -19.00
N GLN A 275 -3.07 -1.15 -18.22
CA GLN A 275 -4.19 -2.04 -18.57
C GLN A 275 -5.56 -1.35 -18.46
N THR A 276 -5.60 -0.16 -17.85
CA THR A 276 -6.78 0.70 -17.82
C THR A 276 -6.72 1.77 -18.92
N ARG A 277 -7.64 2.74 -18.88
CA ARG A 277 -7.56 3.93 -19.75
C ARG A 277 -6.74 5.07 -19.13
N ALA A 278 -6.26 4.87 -17.90
CA ALA A 278 -5.53 5.89 -17.17
C ALA A 278 -4.04 5.90 -17.52
N LYS A 279 -3.44 7.08 -17.40
CA LYS A 279 -2.00 7.32 -17.57
C LYS A 279 -1.34 7.29 -16.19
N ALA A 280 -0.27 6.51 -16.06
CA ALA A 280 0.54 6.49 -14.85
C ALA A 280 1.53 7.67 -14.86
N ILE A 281 1.50 8.51 -13.83
CA ILE A 281 2.37 9.67 -13.66
C ILE A 281 3.13 9.48 -12.36
N LEU A 282 4.45 9.54 -12.41
CA LEU A 282 5.29 9.41 -11.23
C LEU A 282 5.60 10.78 -10.64
N VAL A 283 5.57 10.88 -9.32
CA VAL A 283 5.88 12.12 -8.60
C VAL A 283 6.85 11.85 -7.47
N ILE A 284 7.93 12.63 -7.39
CA ILE A 284 8.72 12.75 -6.16
C ILE A 284 8.39 14.11 -5.54
N PRO A 285 7.66 14.15 -4.41
CA PRO A 285 7.40 15.40 -3.68
C PRO A 285 8.70 16.00 -3.12
N PRO A 286 8.70 17.27 -2.68
CA PRO A 286 9.84 17.87 -1.99
C PRO A 286 10.29 16.98 -0.83
N THR A 287 11.59 16.68 -0.82
CA THR A 287 12.21 15.79 0.14
C THR A 287 13.70 16.11 0.26
N VAL A 288 14.27 15.82 1.42
CA VAL A 288 15.71 15.92 1.70
C VAL A 288 16.32 14.55 2.00
N ARG A 289 15.71 13.49 1.45
CA ARG A 289 16.11 12.09 1.65
C ARG A 289 16.97 11.60 0.48
N PRO A 290 18.29 11.43 0.67
CA PRO A 290 19.20 11.07 -0.43
C PRO A 290 18.81 9.79 -1.17
N GLU A 291 18.20 8.82 -0.47
CA GLU A 291 17.79 7.53 -1.03
C GLU A 291 16.69 7.65 -2.08
N GLU A 292 16.04 8.82 -2.16
CA GLU A 292 14.92 9.10 -3.05
C GLU A 292 15.31 10.07 -4.18
N HIS A 293 16.61 10.40 -4.31
CA HIS A 293 17.13 11.33 -5.33
C HIS A 293 17.26 10.66 -6.70
N PHE A 294 16.13 10.36 -7.35
CA PHE A 294 16.07 9.68 -8.63
C PHE A 294 16.02 10.64 -9.82
N THR A 295 16.76 10.37 -10.88
CA THR A 295 16.81 11.21 -12.09
C THR A 295 16.16 10.57 -13.32
N ALA A 296 15.97 9.24 -13.31
CA ALA A 296 15.45 8.51 -14.45
C ALA A 296 13.95 8.27 -14.35
N CYS A 297 13.21 8.59 -15.42
CA CYS A 297 11.83 8.13 -15.57
C CYS A 297 11.82 6.65 -16.01
N PRO A 298 11.26 5.73 -15.21
CA PRO A 298 11.18 4.32 -15.58
C PRO A 298 10.30 4.13 -16.82
N ARG A 299 10.59 3.08 -17.57
CA ARG A 299 9.80 2.72 -18.76
C ARG A 299 8.37 2.40 -18.36
N GLY A 300 7.41 2.85 -19.16
CA GLY A 300 5.99 2.58 -18.93
C GLY A 300 5.25 3.62 -18.10
N ALA A 301 5.96 4.54 -17.41
CA ALA A 301 5.36 5.77 -16.92
C ALA A 301 5.06 6.72 -18.08
N PHE A 302 3.95 7.44 -18.01
CA PHE A 302 3.59 8.45 -19.00
C PHE A 302 4.46 9.71 -18.81
N PHE A 303 4.56 10.19 -17.58
CA PHE A 303 5.44 11.29 -17.17
C PHE A 303 6.08 11.02 -15.80
N GLY A 304 7.21 11.66 -15.55
CA GLY A 304 7.85 11.74 -14.23
C GLY A 304 8.05 13.20 -13.83
N PHE A 305 7.53 13.60 -12.67
CA PHE A 305 7.69 14.94 -12.12
C PHE A 305 8.46 14.87 -10.79
N TYR A 306 9.67 15.41 -10.81
CA TYR A 306 10.62 15.35 -9.70
C TYR A 306 10.75 16.74 -9.10
N PHE A 307 10.35 16.89 -7.84
CA PHE A 307 10.39 18.13 -7.04
C PHE A 307 11.39 18.07 -5.89
N ASP A 308 12.29 17.09 -5.95
CA ASP A 308 13.31 16.79 -4.95
C ASP A 308 14.58 17.64 -5.09
N SER A 309 14.70 18.49 -6.12
CA SER A 309 15.88 19.34 -6.34
C SER A 309 15.74 20.74 -5.72
N PRO A 310 16.46 21.06 -4.62
CA PRO A 310 16.35 22.36 -3.96
C PRO A 310 16.83 23.52 -4.84
N SER A 311 17.87 23.31 -5.64
CA SER A 311 18.36 24.31 -6.59
C SER A 311 17.37 24.63 -7.71
N LYS A 312 16.53 23.65 -8.13
CA LYS A 312 15.50 23.85 -9.14
C LYS A 312 14.20 24.43 -8.58
N TYR A 313 13.82 24.05 -7.36
CA TYR A 313 12.58 24.50 -6.72
C TYR A 313 12.83 25.17 -5.35
N PRO A 314 13.67 26.22 -5.26
CA PRO A 314 14.15 26.75 -3.98
C PRO A 314 13.03 27.21 -3.04
N ARG A 315 11.90 27.66 -3.60
CA ARG A 315 10.73 28.03 -2.80
C ARG A 315 10.16 26.86 -2.01
N LEU A 316 10.13 25.65 -2.59
CA LEU A 316 9.60 24.45 -1.93
C LEU A 316 10.48 23.98 -0.76
N TYR A 317 11.66 24.58 -0.57
CA TYR A 317 12.62 24.24 0.48
C TYR A 317 12.78 25.37 1.52
N LEU A 318 11.91 26.38 1.47
CA LEU A 318 11.83 27.41 2.49
C LEU A 318 11.27 26.80 3.79
N PRO A 319 11.94 26.95 4.95
CA PRO A 319 11.48 26.38 6.22
C PRO A 319 10.03 26.74 6.57
N GLU A 320 9.59 27.96 6.25
CA GLU A 320 8.22 28.44 6.49
C GLU A 320 7.13 27.72 5.67
N LEU A 321 7.50 26.92 4.67
CA LEU A 321 6.57 26.08 3.90
C LEU A 321 6.48 24.64 4.43
N HIS A 322 7.23 24.32 5.49
CA HIS A 322 7.26 23.00 6.09
C HIS A 322 6.61 22.98 7.48
N TYR A 323 6.01 21.84 7.83
CA TYR A 323 5.62 21.52 9.21
C TYR A 323 6.77 20.82 9.93
N ASP A 324 7.44 19.89 9.22
CA ASP A 324 8.66 19.20 9.64
C ASP A 324 9.58 18.99 8.42
N PRO A 325 10.83 18.51 8.59
CA PRO A 325 11.77 18.33 7.48
C PRO A 325 11.27 17.44 6.32
N GLY A 326 10.29 16.57 6.55
CA GLY A 326 9.74 15.66 5.55
C GLY A 326 8.36 16.05 5.01
N HIS A 327 7.69 17.04 5.62
CA HIS A 327 6.30 17.36 5.30
C HIS A 327 6.06 18.86 5.13
N LEU A 328 5.35 19.21 4.07
CA LEU A 328 4.87 20.56 3.81
C LEU A 328 3.73 20.91 4.77
N ASN A 329 3.65 22.17 5.18
CA ASN A 329 2.43 22.72 5.78
C ASN A 329 1.43 23.11 4.67
N GLU A 330 0.24 23.61 5.03
CA GLU A 330 -0.78 23.96 4.03
C GLU A 330 -0.32 24.98 2.97
N ALA A 331 0.53 25.95 3.35
CA ALA A 331 1.07 26.93 2.41
C ALA A 331 2.06 26.27 1.43
N GLY A 332 2.95 25.41 1.95
CA GLY A 332 3.86 24.62 1.12
C GLY A 332 3.13 23.66 0.18
N ALA A 333 2.09 22.99 0.68
CA ALA A 333 1.25 22.09 -0.10
C ALA A 333 0.57 22.82 -1.27
N ARG A 334 0.10 24.07 -1.04
CA ARG A 334 -0.47 24.91 -2.10
C ARG A 334 0.55 25.28 -3.16
N GLU A 335 1.75 25.71 -2.75
CA GLU A 335 2.86 26.04 -3.66
C GLU A 335 3.25 24.80 -4.49
N PHE A 336 3.49 23.66 -3.84
CA PHE A 336 3.83 22.40 -4.49
C PHE A 336 2.74 21.95 -5.46
N THR A 337 1.48 21.98 -5.05
CA THR A 337 0.35 21.56 -5.90
C THR A 337 0.23 22.45 -7.14
N THR A 338 0.46 23.76 -7.01
CA THR A 338 0.42 24.70 -8.13
C THR A 338 1.49 24.36 -9.16
N GLN A 339 2.74 24.17 -8.71
CA GLN A 339 3.85 23.79 -9.60
C GLN A 339 3.63 22.40 -10.23
N LEU A 340 3.08 21.44 -9.48
CA LEU A 340 2.72 20.12 -10.02
C LEU A 340 1.69 20.21 -11.15
N ALA A 341 0.66 21.05 -11.00
CA ALA A 341 -0.34 21.27 -12.03
C ALA A 341 0.24 21.95 -13.29
N GLU A 342 1.15 22.92 -13.11
CA GLU A 342 1.85 23.57 -14.22
C GLU A 342 2.72 22.59 -15.00
N HIS A 343 3.48 21.75 -14.31
CA HIS A 343 4.27 20.67 -14.94
C HIS A 343 3.37 19.69 -15.70
N PHE A 344 2.27 19.26 -15.07
CA PHE A 344 1.30 18.36 -15.69
C PHE A 344 0.71 18.94 -16.97
N THR A 345 0.23 20.18 -16.93
CA THR A 345 -0.42 20.81 -18.09
C THR A 345 0.56 21.16 -19.20
N THR A 346 1.79 21.59 -18.87
CA THR A 346 2.85 21.80 -19.86
C THR A 346 3.22 20.51 -20.58
N ALA A 347 3.41 19.42 -19.84
CA ALA A 347 3.68 18.11 -20.41
C ALA A 347 2.49 17.62 -21.27
N TRP A 348 1.25 17.92 -20.85
CA TRP A 348 0.05 17.55 -21.59
C TRP A 348 -0.11 18.29 -22.92
N MET A 349 0.28 19.57 -23.00
CA MET A 349 0.20 20.35 -24.25
C MET A 349 1.26 19.98 -25.28
N THR A 350 2.37 19.39 -24.83
CA THR A 350 3.50 19.00 -25.69
C THR A 350 3.37 17.59 -26.25
N TRP A 351 2.35 16.84 -25.81
CA TRP A 351 2.02 15.49 -26.25
C TRP A 351 0.81 15.50 -27.19
#